data_AF-A0A7C1EK32-F1
#
_entry.id   AF-A0A7C1EK32-F1
#
_cell.length_a   1.000
_cell.length_b   1.000
_cell.length_c   1.000
_cell.angle_alpha   90.00
_cell.angle_beta   90.00
_cell.angle_gamma   90.00
#
_symmetry.space_group_name_H-M   'P 1'
#
loop_
_entity.id
_entity.type
_entity.pdbx_description
1 polymer ?
#
loop_
_entity_poly.entity_id
_entity_poly.type
_entity_poly.pdbx_seq_one_letter_code
_entity_poly.pdbx_strand_id
1 'polypeptide(L)'
;MHRIMIMIFLAVFLLSGCSMRRLAVDTTALFMDDVVAAFLQEEDAEFAEAAGPGNLKLLDGLIRGSDFQNDSLLVKGCKLYGMYAVAFFEDASADRRTDRKNLKRASVFYERAKNYGLKVLAGNRDFREALEKPYEDYKKTLMAFGENDVEALFWTAFAWGSYIN
;
A
#
# COMPACT_ATOMS: atom_id res chain seq x y z
N MET A 1 -22.73 -32.64 -28.19
CA MET A 1 -23.02 -31.22 -27.92
C MET A 1 -23.35 -30.95 -26.46
N HIS A 2 -24.35 -31.62 -25.86
CA HIS A 2 -24.74 -31.38 -24.46
C HIS A 2 -23.61 -31.59 -23.42
N ARG A 3 -22.81 -32.65 -23.56
CA ARG A 3 -21.64 -32.92 -22.69
C ARG A 3 -20.54 -31.85 -22.77
N ILE A 4 -20.30 -31.30 -23.96
CA ILE A 4 -19.31 -30.22 -24.16
C ILE A 4 -19.84 -28.93 -23.53
N MET A 5 -21.14 -28.65 -23.69
CA MET A 5 -21.78 -27.47 -23.09
C MET A 5 -21.77 -27.51 -21.57
N ILE A 6 -21.98 -28.69 -20.95
CA ILE A 6 -21.85 -28.89 -19.50
C ILE A 6 -20.41 -28.69 -19.03
N MET A 7 -19.41 -29.21 -19.75
CA MET A 7 -18.00 -28.98 -19.38
C MET A 7 -17.58 -27.51 -19.50
N ILE A 8 -18.05 -26.81 -20.53
CA ILE A 8 -17.81 -25.36 -20.68
C ILE A 8 -18.48 -24.59 -19.53
N PHE A 9 -19.72 -24.92 -19.19
CA PHE A 9 -20.44 -24.26 -18.11
C PHE A 9 -19.76 -24.49 -16.75
N LEU A 10 -19.30 -25.71 -16.47
CA LEU A 10 -18.56 -26.04 -15.26
C LEU A 10 -17.20 -25.32 -15.20
N ALA A 11 -16.49 -25.20 -16.33
CA ALA A 11 -15.24 -24.45 -16.41
C ALA A 11 -15.43 -22.95 -16.16
N VAL A 12 -16.47 -22.34 -16.71
CA VAL A 12 -16.83 -20.93 -16.45
C VAL A 12 -17.19 -20.71 -14.98
N PHE A 13 -17.92 -21.64 -14.36
CA PHE A 13 -18.28 -21.55 -12.95
C PHE A 13 -17.06 -21.62 -12.03
N LEU A 14 -16.10 -22.49 -12.33
CA LEU A 14 -14.85 -22.59 -11.58
C LEU A 14 -13.95 -21.35 -11.75
N LEU A 15 -13.98 -20.70 -12.91
CA LEU A 15 -13.25 -19.45 -13.16
C LEU A 15 -13.89 -18.22 -12.48
N SER A 16 -15.19 -18.25 -12.20
CA SER A 16 -15.90 -17.13 -11.56
C SER A 16 -15.56 -16.93 -10.07
N GLY A 17 -15.07 -17.96 -9.37
CA GLY A 17 -14.77 -17.90 -7.94
C GLY A 17 -13.66 -16.91 -7.57
N CYS A 18 -12.59 -16.83 -8.37
CA CYS A 18 -11.51 -15.85 -8.16
C CYS A 18 -12.00 -14.42 -8.41
N SER A 19 -12.88 -14.22 -9.39
CA SER A 19 -13.46 -12.91 -9.70
C SER A 19 -14.41 -12.43 -8.60
N MET A 20 -15.21 -13.33 -8.00
CA MET A 20 -16.14 -12.96 -6.92
C MET A 20 -15.42 -12.52 -5.64
N ARG A 21 -14.35 -13.23 -5.23
CA ARG A 21 -13.55 -12.83 -4.06
C ARG A 21 -12.98 -11.43 -4.23
N ARG A 22 -12.38 -11.17 -5.41
CA ARG A 22 -11.81 -9.87 -5.72
C ARG A 22 -12.87 -8.77 -5.76
N LEU A 23 -14.02 -9.02 -6.39
CA LEU A 23 -15.14 -8.07 -6.42
C LEU A 23 -15.62 -7.70 -5.01
N ALA A 24 -15.75 -8.68 -4.12
CA ALA A 24 -16.14 -8.43 -2.74
C ALA A 24 -15.09 -7.58 -2.00
N VAL A 25 -13.80 -7.85 -2.22
CA VAL A 25 -12.69 -7.07 -1.65
C VAL A 25 -12.67 -5.64 -2.19
N ASP A 26 -12.81 -5.46 -3.50
CA ASP A 26 -12.81 -4.14 -4.14
C ASP A 26 -13.99 -3.29 -3.66
N THR A 27 -15.15 -3.92 -3.43
CA THR A 27 -16.31 -3.24 -2.83
C THR A 27 -16.03 -2.84 -1.37
N THR A 28 -15.40 -3.73 -0.60
CA THR A 28 -15.03 -3.47 0.80
C THR A 28 -13.96 -2.36 0.89
N ALA A 29 -13.09 -2.27 -0.11
CA ALA A 29 -12.04 -1.25 -0.19
C ALA A 29 -12.59 0.18 -0.20
N LEU A 30 -13.83 0.38 -0.69
CA LEU A 30 -14.47 1.70 -0.72
C LEU A 30 -14.70 2.27 0.69
N PHE A 31 -15.00 1.42 1.67
CA PHE A 31 -15.13 1.84 3.08
C PHE A 31 -13.77 2.14 3.72
N MET A 32 -12.66 1.67 3.14
CA MET A 32 -11.34 1.90 3.72
C MET A 32 -10.97 3.39 3.72
N ASP A 33 -11.54 4.20 2.82
CA ASP A 33 -11.39 5.66 2.86
C ASP A 33 -11.96 6.28 4.14
N ASP A 34 -13.12 5.81 4.59
CA ASP A 34 -13.73 6.26 5.84
C ASP A 34 -12.90 5.82 7.06
N VAL A 35 -12.34 4.61 7.03
CA VAL A 35 -11.42 4.13 8.10
C VAL A 35 -10.18 5.00 8.17
N VAL A 36 -9.60 5.36 7.03
CA VAL A 36 -8.44 6.26 6.97
C VAL A 36 -8.81 7.63 7.52
N ALA A 37 -9.94 8.21 7.10
CA ALA A 37 -10.38 9.51 7.58
C ALA A 37 -10.59 9.51 9.10
N ALA A 38 -11.29 8.51 9.64
CA ALA A 38 -11.52 8.37 11.07
C ALA A 38 -10.21 8.22 11.86
N PHE A 39 -9.27 7.42 11.36
CA PHE A 39 -7.96 7.24 12.01
C PHE A 39 -7.13 8.53 12.02
N LEU A 40 -7.18 9.33 10.94
CA LEU A 40 -6.43 10.59 10.84
C LEU A 40 -7.08 11.76 11.60
N GLN A 41 -8.35 11.64 11.95
CA GLN A 41 -9.08 12.62 12.75
C GLN A 41 -9.09 12.27 14.24
N GLU A 42 -8.46 11.17 14.64
CA GLU A 42 -8.35 10.77 16.04
C GLU A 42 -7.48 11.78 16.81
N GLU A 43 -8.03 12.31 17.90
CA GLU A 43 -7.38 13.31 18.73
C GLU A 43 -6.54 12.66 19.84
N ASP A 44 -6.90 11.45 20.26
CA ASP A 44 -6.16 10.67 21.26
C ASP A 44 -5.05 9.84 20.58
N ALA A 45 -3.81 10.30 20.73
CA ALA A 45 -2.64 9.64 20.16
C ALA A 45 -2.39 8.24 20.72
N GLU A 46 -2.71 7.97 22.00
CA GLU A 46 -2.54 6.64 22.59
C GLU A 46 -3.58 5.66 22.01
N PHE A 47 -4.82 6.14 21.83
CA PHE A 47 -5.86 5.36 21.18
C PHE A 47 -5.52 5.07 19.70
N ALA A 48 -5.02 6.07 18.98
CA ALA A 48 -4.55 5.91 17.60
C ALA A 48 -3.38 4.91 17.49
N GLU A 49 -2.40 4.99 18.38
CA GLU A 49 -1.27 4.05 18.40
C GLU A 49 -1.76 2.60 18.60
N ALA A 50 -2.70 2.40 19.53
CA ALA A 50 -3.28 1.10 19.85
C ALA A 50 -4.16 0.54 18.72
N ALA A 51 -4.91 1.40 18.02
CA ALA A 51 -5.77 1.00 16.91
C ALA A 51 -4.99 0.68 15.63
N GLY A 52 -3.87 1.35 15.39
CA GLY A 52 -3.10 1.28 14.14
C GLY A 52 -2.75 -0.13 13.67
N PRO A 53 -2.20 -1.03 14.52
CA PRO A 53 -1.83 -2.38 14.11
C PRO A 53 -3.01 -3.18 13.54
N GLY A 54 -4.20 -3.07 14.15
CA GLY A 54 -5.40 -3.76 13.68
C GLY A 54 -5.83 -3.28 12.30
N ASN A 55 -5.89 -1.95 12.12
CA ASN A 55 -6.26 -1.34 10.84
C ASN A 55 -5.24 -1.66 9.73
N LEU A 56 -3.94 -1.65 10.04
CA LEU A 56 -2.89 -2.05 9.09
C LEU A 56 -3.01 -3.52 8.67
N LYS A 57 -3.37 -4.43 9.59
CA LYS A 57 -3.57 -5.85 9.25
C LYS A 57 -4.85 -6.08 8.46
N LEU A 58 -5.92 -5.32 8.75
CA LEU A 58 -7.13 -5.33 7.92
C LEU A 58 -6.80 -4.93 6.48
N LEU A 59 -6.06 -3.84 6.32
CA LEU A 59 -5.62 -3.37 5.00
C LEU A 59 -4.74 -4.39 4.27
N ASP A 60 -3.78 -5.03 4.95
CA ASP A 60 -3.00 -6.13 4.36
C ASP A 60 -3.91 -7.28 3.86
N GLY A 61 -4.96 -7.59 4.62
CA GLY A 61 -5.95 -8.61 4.26
C GLY A 61 -6.70 -8.26 2.98
N LEU A 62 -7.12 -6.99 2.84
CA LEU A 62 -7.76 -6.48 1.63
C LEU A 62 -6.79 -6.45 0.45
N ILE A 63 -5.58 -5.94 0.62
CA ILE A 63 -4.54 -5.93 -0.43
C ILE A 63 -4.29 -7.35 -0.95
N ARG A 64 -4.09 -8.31 -0.04
CA ARG A 64 -3.89 -9.73 -0.41
C ARG A 64 -5.14 -10.33 -1.05
N GLY A 65 -6.33 -9.98 -0.56
CA GLY A 65 -7.60 -10.43 -1.11
C GLY A 65 -7.88 -9.93 -2.53
N SER A 66 -7.30 -8.79 -2.92
CA SER A 66 -7.34 -8.23 -4.27
C SER A 66 -6.26 -8.81 -5.21
N ASP A 67 -5.48 -9.79 -4.74
CA ASP A 67 -4.27 -10.30 -5.40
C ASP A 67 -3.26 -9.18 -5.75
N PHE A 68 -3.22 -8.13 -4.92
CA PHE A 68 -2.41 -6.92 -5.13
C PHE A 68 -2.68 -6.22 -6.47
N GLN A 69 -3.93 -6.26 -6.95
CA GLN A 69 -4.36 -5.64 -8.21
C GLN A 69 -5.40 -4.52 -7.99
N ASN A 70 -5.35 -3.88 -6.82
CA ASN A 70 -6.15 -2.71 -6.48
C ASN A 70 -5.21 -1.58 -6.05
N ASP A 71 -4.97 -0.63 -6.94
CA ASP A 71 -4.01 0.46 -6.72
C ASP A 71 -4.42 1.38 -5.57
N SER A 72 -5.73 1.61 -5.38
CA SER A 72 -6.23 2.40 -4.24
C SER A 72 -5.84 1.78 -2.90
N LEU A 73 -6.02 0.45 -2.74
CA LEU A 73 -5.58 -0.26 -1.53
C LEU A 73 -4.06 -0.21 -1.35
N LEU A 74 -3.28 -0.32 -2.43
CA LEU A 74 -1.82 -0.23 -2.38
C LEU A 74 -1.35 1.18 -1.99
N VAL A 75 -1.95 2.24 -2.53
CA VAL A 75 -1.65 3.64 -2.15
C VAL A 75 -1.99 3.87 -0.67
N LYS A 76 -3.14 3.39 -0.19
CA LYS A 76 -3.47 3.43 1.25
C LYS A 76 -2.46 2.66 2.08
N GLY A 77 -1.96 1.53 1.58
CA GLY A 77 -0.89 0.75 2.22
C GLY A 77 0.39 1.57 2.33
N CYS A 78 0.80 2.24 1.25
CA CYS A 78 1.95 3.13 1.24
C CYS A 78 1.80 4.24 2.30
N LYS A 79 0.67 4.94 2.26
CA LYS A 79 0.34 6.03 3.18
C LYS A 79 0.31 5.58 4.64
N LEU A 80 -0.54 4.63 5.00
CA LEU A 80 -0.78 4.29 6.40
C LEU A 80 0.44 3.65 7.07
N TYR A 81 1.20 2.81 6.36
CA TYR A 81 2.44 2.27 6.93
C TYR A 81 3.49 3.37 7.15
N GLY A 82 3.61 4.32 6.22
CA GLY A 82 4.52 5.47 6.37
C GLY A 82 4.10 6.39 7.52
N MET A 83 2.81 6.72 7.60
CA MET A 83 2.24 7.55 8.67
C MET A 83 2.39 6.91 10.05
N TYR A 84 2.12 5.60 10.16
CA TYR A 84 2.26 4.89 11.42
C TYR A 84 3.73 4.84 11.88
N ALA A 85 4.66 4.69 10.93
CA ALA A 85 6.10 4.69 11.23
C ALA A 85 6.58 6.03 11.78
N VAL A 86 6.23 7.14 11.09
CA VAL A 86 6.67 8.47 11.52
C VAL A 86 6.00 8.91 12.82
N ALA A 87 4.74 8.55 13.03
CA ALA A 87 3.98 9.00 14.20
C ALA A 87 4.37 8.26 15.49
N PHE A 88 4.68 6.96 15.42
CA PHE A 88 4.79 6.11 16.61
C PHE A 88 6.15 5.41 16.77
N PHE A 89 7.04 5.47 15.79
CA PHE A 89 8.39 4.90 15.89
C PHE A 89 9.48 5.92 15.68
N GLU A 90 9.38 6.78 14.67
CA GLU A 90 10.33 7.87 14.49
C GLU A 90 10.20 8.84 15.67
N ASP A 91 11.31 9.17 16.33
CA ASP A 91 11.38 10.09 17.49
C ASP A 91 10.53 9.73 18.73
N ALA A 92 10.09 8.48 18.85
CA ALA A 92 9.22 8.04 19.96
C ALA A 92 9.91 8.01 21.36
N SER A 93 11.20 8.36 21.48
CA SER A 93 11.89 8.38 22.78
C SER A 93 13.09 9.32 22.82
N ALA A 94 13.25 10.03 23.94
CA ALA A 94 14.47 10.78 24.25
C ALA A 94 15.66 9.89 24.66
N ASP A 95 15.45 8.60 24.95
CA ASP A 95 16.52 7.64 25.26
C ASP A 95 17.14 7.07 23.97
N ARG A 96 18.45 7.27 23.79
CA ARG A 96 19.20 6.86 22.58
C ARG A 96 19.18 5.36 22.27
N ARG A 97 18.96 4.49 23.27
CA ARG A 97 18.90 3.04 23.03
C ARG A 97 17.52 2.64 22.53
N THR A 98 16.49 3.19 23.15
CA THR A 98 15.08 3.01 22.76
C THR A 98 14.83 3.62 21.38
N ASP A 99 15.37 4.80 21.13
CA ASP A 99 15.38 5.48 19.84
C ASP A 99 15.94 4.58 18.71
N ARG A 100 17.15 4.03 18.86
CA ARG A 100 17.71 3.09 17.87
C ARG A 100 16.86 1.84 17.65
N LYS A 101 16.17 1.33 18.68
CA LYS A 101 15.25 0.19 18.51
C LYS A 101 14.02 0.62 17.72
N ASN A 102 13.49 1.81 17.98
CA ASN A 102 12.33 2.34 17.29
C ASN A 102 12.64 2.68 15.83
N LEU A 103 13.78 3.30 15.53
CA LEU A 103 14.22 3.54 14.15
C LEU A 103 14.32 2.26 13.32
N LYS A 104 14.83 1.17 13.90
CA LYS A 104 14.83 -0.15 13.24
C LYS A 104 13.43 -0.66 12.96
N ARG A 105 12.47 -0.41 13.86
CA ARG A 105 11.06 -0.75 13.64
C ARG A 105 10.47 0.14 12.55
N ALA A 106 10.68 1.46 12.61
CA ALA A 106 10.23 2.41 11.60
C ALA A 106 10.68 1.99 10.19
N SER A 107 11.97 1.63 10.03
CA SER A 107 12.52 1.15 8.75
C SER A 107 11.76 -0.05 8.16
N VAL A 108 11.33 -1.02 8.98
CA VAL A 108 10.51 -2.16 8.51
C VAL A 108 9.15 -1.71 7.96
N PHE A 109 8.56 -0.67 8.56
CA PHE A 109 7.27 -0.13 8.13
C PHE A 109 7.46 0.74 6.88
N TYR A 110 8.50 1.57 6.82
CA TYR A 110 8.86 2.35 5.63
C TYR A 110 9.19 1.48 4.43
N GLU A 111 9.92 0.38 4.62
CA GLU A 111 10.20 -0.56 3.54
C GLU A 111 8.90 -1.11 2.95
N ARG A 112 7.96 -1.51 3.81
CA ARG A 112 6.65 -2.03 3.38
C ARG A 112 5.83 -0.96 2.66
N ALA A 113 5.78 0.25 3.21
CA ALA A 113 5.13 1.41 2.61
C ALA A 113 5.68 1.70 1.20
N LYS A 114 7.01 1.84 1.09
CA LYS A 114 7.74 2.03 -0.17
C LYS A 114 7.38 0.95 -1.18
N ASN A 115 7.38 -0.32 -0.77
CA ASN A 115 7.10 -1.43 -1.69
C ASN A 115 5.67 -1.39 -2.24
N TYR A 116 4.68 -0.98 -1.45
CA TYR A 116 3.32 -0.78 -1.95
C TYR A 116 3.23 0.37 -2.96
N GLY A 117 3.84 1.51 -2.64
CA GLY A 117 3.88 2.67 -3.53
C GLY A 117 4.59 2.37 -4.86
N LEU A 118 5.77 1.75 -4.80
CA LEU A 118 6.50 1.31 -5.99
C LEU A 118 5.71 0.31 -6.83
N LYS A 119 4.90 -0.56 -6.21
CA LYS A 119 4.07 -1.50 -6.97
C LYS A 119 3.03 -0.79 -7.84
N VAL A 120 2.46 0.31 -7.35
CA VAL A 120 1.53 1.15 -8.12
C VAL A 120 2.27 1.87 -9.24
N LEU A 121 3.34 2.60 -8.91
CA LEU A 121 4.10 3.38 -9.90
C LEU A 121 4.75 2.50 -10.98
N ALA A 122 5.17 1.28 -10.63
CA ALA A 122 5.71 0.30 -11.56
C ALA A 122 4.67 -0.32 -12.52
N GLY A 123 3.40 0.08 -12.41
CA GLY A 123 2.40 -0.10 -13.47
C GLY A 123 2.78 0.65 -14.74
N ASN A 124 3.46 1.79 -14.62
CA ASN A 124 4.14 2.44 -15.73
C ASN A 124 5.43 1.67 -16.06
N ARG A 125 5.48 1.06 -17.26
CA ARG A 125 6.61 0.23 -17.70
C ARG A 125 7.92 1.02 -17.74
N ASP A 126 7.89 2.24 -18.27
CA ASP A 126 9.10 3.04 -18.46
C ASP A 126 9.68 3.46 -17.10
N PHE A 127 8.82 3.86 -16.15
CA PHE A 127 9.21 4.10 -14.76
C PHE A 127 9.84 2.84 -14.13
N ARG A 128 9.18 1.69 -14.25
CA ARG A 128 9.68 0.41 -13.71
C ARG A 128 11.07 0.06 -14.24
N GLU A 129 11.28 0.21 -15.55
CA GLU A 129 12.58 -0.06 -16.18
C GLU A 129 13.65 0.96 -15.79
N ALA A 130 13.26 2.18 -15.41
CA ALA A 130 14.18 3.24 -15.04
C ALA A 130 14.61 3.22 -13.56
N LEU A 131 13.97 2.41 -12.70
CA LEU A 131 14.33 2.27 -11.28
C LEU A 131 15.80 1.84 -11.06
N GLU A 132 16.37 1.10 -12.00
CA GLU A 132 17.76 0.62 -11.95
C GLU A 132 18.70 1.40 -12.89
N LYS A 133 18.23 2.53 -13.45
CA LYS A 133 18.98 3.34 -14.42
C LYS A 133 19.57 4.59 -13.78
N PRO A 134 20.51 5.27 -14.47
CA PRO A 134 21.05 6.54 -14.00
C PRO A 134 19.94 7.56 -13.70
N TYR A 135 20.20 8.44 -12.73
CA TYR A 135 19.24 9.43 -12.24
C TYR A 135 18.56 10.23 -13.34
N GLU A 136 19.30 10.65 -14.39
CA GLU A 136 18.74 11.43 -15.49
C GLU A 136 17.73 10.65 -16.34
N ASP A 137 17.86 9.33 -16.43
CA ASP A 137 16.90 8.50 -17.15
C ASP A 137 15.66 8.22 -16.28
N TYR A 138 15.86 7.95 -14.99
CA TYR A 138 14.77 7.89 -14.00
C TYR A 138 13.92 9.16 -13.99
N LYS A 139 14.58 10.33 -13.90
CA LYS A 139 13.92 11.64 -13.81
C LYS A 139 13.00 11.92 -14.99
N LYS A 140 13.37 11.51 -16.22
CA LYS A 140 12.52 11.69 -17.41
C LYS A 140 11.20 10.94 -17.30
N THR A 141 11.20 9.76 -16.68
CA THR A 141 9.98 8.96 -16.52
C THR A 141 8.95 9.60 -15.59
N LEU A 142 9.38 10.50 -14.70
CA LEU A 142 8.49 11.21 -13.79
C LEU A 142 7.50 12.12 -14.52
N MET A 143 7.82 12.57 -15.74
CA MET A 143 6.92 13.40 -16.55
C MET A 143 5.70 12.63 -17.07
N ALA A 144 5.68 11.30 -16.96
CA ALA A 144 4.54 10.49 -17.37
C ALA A 144 3.42 10.43 -16.32
N PHE A 145 3.68 10.90 -15.09
CA PHE A 145 2.70 10.94 -14.02
C PHE A 145 1.99 12.30 -13.98
N GLY A 146 0.70 12.29 -13.65
CA GLY A 146 -0.15 13.47 -13.60
C GLY A 146 -0.75 13.76 -12.23
N GLU A 147 -1.77 14.62 -12.20
CA GLU A 147 -2.44 15.04 -10.96
C GLU A 147 -3.04 13.87 -10.16
N ASN A 148 -3.53 12.83 -10.85
CA ASN A 148 -4.11 11.65 -10.21
C ASN A 148 -3.06 10.75 -9.53
N ASP A 149 -1.78 10.92 -9.85
CA ASP A 149 -0.68 10.09 -9.31
C ASP A 149 0.01 10.77 -8.13
N VAL A 150 -0.36 12.01 -7.78
CA VAL A 150 0.31 12.83 -6.77
C VAL A 150 0.40 12.12 -5.42
N GLU A 151 -0.70 11.50 -4.95
CA GLU A 151 -0.70 10.79 -3.68
C GLU A 151 0.25 9.59 -3.69
N ALA A 152 0.25 8.81 -4.77
CA ALA A 152 1.14 7.67 -4.94
C ALA A 152 2.61 8.12 -4.99
N LEU A 153 2.92 9.16 -5.76
CA LEU A 153 4.27 9.74 -5.86
C LEU A 153 4.76 10.25 -4.50
N PHE A 154 3.95 11.06 -3.82
CA PHE A 154 4.30 11.67 -2.54
C PHE A 154 4.61 10.60 -1.49
N TRP A 155 3.68 9.67 -1.24
CA TRP A 155 3.87 8.67 -0.19
C TRP A 155 4.97 7.67 -0.53
N THR A 156 5.16 7.35 -1.82
CA THR A 156 6.30 6.50 -2.23
C THR A 156 7.62 7.20 -1.96
N ALA A 157 7.75 8.47 -2.36
CA ALA A 157 8.97 9.25 -2.15
C ALA A 157 9.25 9.46 -0.65
N PHE A 158 8.22 9.78 0.13
CA PHE A 158 8.30 9.90 1.59
C PHE A 158 8.81 8.60 2.22
N ALA A 159 8.13 7.48 1.97
CA ALA A 159 8.49 6.20 2.55
C ALA A 159 9.87 5.71 2.08
N TRP A 160 10.23 5.96 0.82
CA TRP A 160 11.55 5.62 0.30
C TRP A 160 12.63 6.48 0.98
N GLY A 161 12.44 7.79 1.05
CA GLY A 161 13.34 8.71 1.74
C GLY A 161 13.58 8.30 3.19
N SER A 162 12.51 8.07 3.95
CA SER A 162 12.60 7.64 5.35
C SER A 162 13.20 6.24 5.52
N TYR A 163 13.07 5.35 4.54
CA TYR A 163 13.70 4.03 4.57
C TYR A 163 15.22 4.09 4.43
N ILE A 164 15.74 5.02 3.63
CA ILE A 164 17.18 5.15 3.33
C ILE A 164 17.91 6.19 4.19
N ASN A 165 17.17 6.99 4.97
CA ASN A 165 17.71 7.99 5.88
C ASN A 165 18.51 7.36 7.04
#